data_AF-A0A535W7K6-F1
#
_entry.id   AF-A0A535W7K6-F1
#
_cell.length_a   1.000
_cell.length_b   1.000
_cell.length_c   1.000
_cell.angle_alpha   90.00
_cell.angle_beta   90.00
_cell.angle_gamma   90.00
#
_symmetry.space_group_name_H-M   'P 1'
#
loop_
_entity.id
_entity.type
_entity.pdbx_description
1 polymer ?
#
loop_
_entity_poly.entity_id
_entity_poly.type
_entity_poly.pdbx_seq_one_letter_code
_entity_poly.pdbx_strand_id
1 'polypeptide(L)' 'MRRKWDEAQTPYQRLLATGVLSQEQQERLQALYEQTNPLLLREEIYRGLAALWDGALAQSGTAA' A
#
# COMPACT_ATOMS: atom_id res chain seq x y z
N MET A 1 -27.67 2.91 20.15
CA MET A 1 -26.47 3.63 19.65
C MET A 1 -26.36 3.43 18.14
N ARG A 2 -26.17 4.50 17.36
CA ARG A 2 -25.93 4.43 15.90
C ARG A 2 -24.43 4.59 15.66
N ARG A 3 -23.80 3.69 14.90
CA ARG A 3 -22.41 3.86 14.45
C ARG A 3 -22.38 5.04 13.47
N LYS A 4 -21.52 6.01 13.72
CA LYS A 4 -21.24 7.13 12.82
C LYS A 4 -19.84 6.91 12.26
N TRP A 5 -19.74 6.76 10.95
CA TRP A 5 -18.47 6.65 10.26
C TRP A 5 -18.02 8.04 9.85
N ASP A 6 -16.71 8.26 9.90
CA ASP A 6 -16.10 9.47 9.35
C ASP A 6 -16.24 9.50 7.82
N GLU A 7 -16.01 10.69 7.26
CA GLU A 7 -15.93 10.88 5.82
C GLU A 7 -14.84 10.00 5.20
N ALA A 8 -15.13 9.49 4.01
CA ALA A 8 -14.16 8.68 3.27
C ALA A 8 -12.99 9.56 2.82
N GLN A 9 -11.81 9.27 3.37
CA GLN A 9 -10.57 9.95 3.04
C GLN A 9 -9.45 8.92 2.88
N THR A 10 -8.53 9.17 1.95
CA THR A 10 -7.33 8.33 1.81
C THR A 10 -6.42 8.51 3.04
N PRO A 11 -5.59 7.52 3.39
CA PRO A 11 -4.63 7.67 4.47
C PRO A 11 -3.73 8.90 4.31
N TYR A 12 -3.36 9.24 3.07
CA TYR A 12 -2.61 10.45 2.75
C TYR A 12 -3.38 11.73 3.10
N GLN A 13 -4.63 11.84 2.67
CA GLN A 13 -5.49 13.00 2.98
C GLN A 13 -5.68 13.20 4.49
N ARG A 14 -5.89 12.11 5.23
CA ARG A 14 -6.00 12.20 6.70
C ARG A 14 -4.71 12.69 7.34
N LEU A 15 -3.56 12.23 6.85
CA LEU A 15 -2.26 12.67 7.37
C LEU A 15 -2.03 14.15 7.10
N LEU A 16 -2.34 14.64 5.90
CA LEU A 16 -2.29 16.08 5.59
C LEU A 16 -3.18 16.90 6.53
N ALA A 17 -4.38 16.43 6.82
CA ALA A 17 -5.33 17.12 7.70
C ALA A 17 -4.81 17.31 9.14
N THR A 18 -3.84 16.50 9.59
CA THR A 18 -3.24 16.65 10.92
C THR A 18 -2.30 17.85 11.04
N GLY A 19 -1.79 18.39 9.91
CA GLY A 19 -0.88 19.53 9.89
C GLY A 19 0.50 19.29 10.50
N VAL A 20 0.85 18.05 10.86
CA VAL A 20 2.13 17.72 11.52
C VAL A 20 3.34 17.69 10.57
N LEU A 21 3.09 17.68 9.26
CA LEU A 21 4.13 17.53 8.25
C LEU A 21 4.72 18.89 7.88
N SER A 22 6.05 18.96 7.78
CA SER A 22 6.73 20.10 7.16
C SER A 22 6.37 20.21 5.67
N GLN A 23 6.56 21.39 5.09
CA GLN A 23 6.27 21.62 3.68
C GLN A 23 7.02 20.65 2.76
N GLU A 24 8.31 20.41 3.02
CA GLU A 24 9.13 19.44 2.27
C GLU A 24 8.55 18.02 2.34
N GLN A 25 8.08 17.60 3.52
CA GLN A 25 7.45 16.28 3.69
C GLN A 25 6.13 16.18 2.93
N GLN A 26 5.34 17.25 2.90
CA GLN A 26 4.08 17.30 2.14
C GLN A 26 4.34 17.19 0.64
N GLU A 27 5.30 17.95 0.11
CA GLU A 27 5.69 17.94 -1.30
C GLU A 27 6.20 16.56 -1.73
N ARG A 28 7.08 15.94 -0.93
CA ARG A 28 7.56 14.58 -1.19
C ARG A 28 6.43 13.56 -1.21
N LEU A 29 5.51 13.62 -0.25
CA LEU A 29 4.38 12.68 -0.17
C LEU A 29 3.36 12.93 -1.28
N GLN A 30 3.12 14.18 -1.68
CA GLN A 30 2.26 14.53 -2.81
C GLN A 30 2.82 13.90 -4.09
N ALA A 31 4.11 14.10 -4.37
CA ALA A 31 4.77 13.53 -5.54
C ALA A 31 4.66 11.99 -5.55
N LEU A 32 4.87 11.34 -4.41
CA LEU A 32 4.71 9.89 -4.30
C LEU A 32 3.25 9.46 -4.54
N TYR A 33 2.29 10.18 -3.96
CA TYR A 33 0.86 9.89 -4.08
C TYR A 33 0.39 10.01 -5.54
N GLU A 34 0.83 11.03 -6.26
CA GLU A 34 0.48 11.24 -7.67
C GLU A 34 1.12 10.20 -8.61
N GLN A 35 2.35 9.76 -8.31
CA GLN A 35 3.06 8.78 -9.13
C GLN A 35 2.62 7.34 -8.86
N THR A 36 2.10 7.06 -7.67
CA THR A 36 1.73 5.70 -7.27
C THR A 36 0.41 5.30 -7.92
N ASN A 37 0.44 4.34 -8.84
CA ASN A 37 -0.76 3.64 -9.30
C ASN A 37 -1.06 2.46 -8.35
N PRO A 38 -2.07 2.56 -7.46
CA PRO A 38 -2.28 1.56 -6.41
C PRO A 38 -2.75 0.22 -6.98
N LEU A 39 -3.42 0.22 -8.13
CA LEU A 39 -3.91 -1.01 -8.76
C LEU A 39 -2.75 -1.83 -9.33
N LEU A 40 -1.87 -1.18 -10.10
CA LEU A 40 -0.69 -1.82 -10.67
C LEU A 40 0.26 -2.33 -9.57
N LEU A 41 0.55 -1.49 -8.59
CA LEU A 41 1.40 -1.88 -7.45
C LEU A 41 0.84 -3.10 -6.72
N ARG A 42 -0.49 -3.15 -6.53
CA ARG A 42 -1.15 -4.31 -5.94
C ARG A 42 -0.93 -5.56 -6.77
N GLU A 43 -1.18 -5.49 -8.08
CA GLU A 43 -1.00 -6.62 -8.99
C GLU A 43 0.45 -7.14 -9.00
N GLU A 44 1.44 -6.25 -8.99
CA GLU A 44 2.85 -6.60 -8.91
C GLU A 44 3.20 -7.33 -7.61
N ILE A 45 2.70 -6.84 -6.47
CA ILE A 45 2.91 -7.48 -5.16
C ILE A 45 2.32 -8.89 -5.16
N TYR A 46 1.07 -9.06 -5.63
CA TYR A 46 0.43 -10.38 -5.65
C TYR A 46 1.12 -11.35 -6.61
N ARG A 47 1.60 -10.86 -7.76
CA ARG A 47 2.39 -11.67 -8.70
C ARG A 47 3.69 -12.15 -8.05
N GLY A 48 4.39 -11.27 -7.33
CA GLY A 48 5.59 -11.61 -6.58
C GLY A 48 5.33 -12.63 -5.48
N LEU A 49 4.25 -12.45 -4.71
CA LEU A 49 3.85 -13.40 -3.67
C LEU A 49 3.53 -14.78 -4.22
N ALA A 50 2.79 -14.85 -5.33
CA ALA A 50 2.50 -16.12 -6.01
C ALA A 50 3.78 -16.84 -6.43
N ALA A 51 4.72 -16.13 -7.06
CA ALA A 51 6.00 -16.71 -7.48
C ALA A 51 6.84 -17.21 -6.29
N LEU A 52 6.84 -16.48 -5.16
CA LEU A 52 7.53 -16.90 -3.94
C LEU A 52 6.92 -18.18 -3.36
N TRP A 53 5.59 -18.31 -3.35
CA TRP A 53 4.94 -19.52 -2.86
C TRP A 53 5.12 -20.71 -3.81
N ASP A 54 5.01 -20.51 -5.12
CA ASP A 54 5.27 -21.56 -6.11
C ASP A 54 6.71 -22.08 -5.98
N GLY A 55 7.68 -21.16 -5.83
CA GLY A 55 9.08 -21.51 -5.58
C GLY A 55 9.30 -22.25 -4.26
N ALA A 56 8.59 -21.88 -3.20
CA ALA A 56 8.68 -22.56 -1.90
C ALA A 56 8.08 -23.97 -1.94
N LEU A 57 6.95 -24.16 -2.63
CA LEU A 57 6.30 -25.46 -2.82
C LEU A 57 7.16 -26.38 -3.69
N ALA A 58 7.77 -25.85 -4.75
CA ALA A 58 8.68 -26.60 -5.61
C ALA A 58 9.92 -27.12 -4.84
N GLN A 59 10.50 -26.31 -3.95
CA GLN A 59 11.64 -26.71 -3.10
C GLN A 59 11.26 -27.75 -2.02
N SER A 60 10.01 -27.74 -1.56
CA SER A 60 9.52 -28.69 -0.56
C SER A 60 9.29 -30.09 -1.13
N GLY A 61 9.03 -30.20 -2.45
CA GLY A 61 8.86 -31.47 -3.15
C GLY A 61 10.16 -32.17 -3.54
N THR A 62 11.30 -31.46 -3.57
CA THR A 62 12.62 -32.03 -3.89
C THR A 62 13.33 -32.69 -2.71
N ALA A 63 12.75 -32.62 -1.51
CA ALA A 63 13.30 -33.18 -0.27
C ALA A 63 12.69 -34.53 0.16
N ALA A 64 11.92 -35.20 -0.71
CA ALA A 64 11.35 -36.53 -0.50
C ALA A 64 11.93 -37.54 -1.50
#